data_AF-A0A1H8JZG4-F1
#
_entry.id   AF-A0A1H8JZG4-F1
#
_cell.length_a   1.000
_cell.length_b   1.000
_cell.length_c   1.000
_cell.angle_alpha   90.00
_cell.angle_beta   90.00
_cell.angle_gamma   90.00
#
_symmetry.space_group_name_H-M   'P 1'
#
loop_
_entity.id
_entity.type
_entity.pdbx_description
1 polymer ?
#
loop_
_entity_poly.entity_id
_entity_poly.type
_entity_poly.pdbx_seq_one_letter_code
_entity_poly.pdbx_strand_id
1 'polypeptide(L)' 'TTNRIIAKVRAKVEHPFRVIKCQFGYVKTRYRGLAKNRAQLFTLFALGNLFLVRRKLMA' A
#
# COMPACT_ATOMS: atom_id res chain seq x y z
N THR A 1 -2.16 -11.33 -25.73
CA THR A 1 -2.41 -9.88 -25.85
C THR A 1 -1.73 -9.13 -24.71
N THR A 2 -0.76 -8.28 -25.03
CA THR A 2 0.09 -7.51 -24.10
C THR A 2 -0.70 -6.81 -22.99
N ASN A 3 -1.91 -6.32 -23.32
CA ASN A 3 -2.83 -5.68 -22.37
C ASN A 3 -3.22 -6.58 -21.18
N ARG A 4 -3.38 -7.90 -21.38
CA ARG A 4 -3.76 -8.83 -20.31
C ARG A 4 -2.65 -9.02 -19.27
N ILE A 5 -1.39 -8.91 -19.69
CA ILE A 5 -0.22 -9.01 -18.80
C ILE A 5 -0.09 -7.73 -17.98
N ILE A 6 -0.15 -6.57 -18.64
CA ILE A 6 -0.05 -5.26 -17.97
C ILE A 6 -1.19 -5.09 -16.96
N ALA A 7 -2.42 -5.47 -17.31
CA ALA A 7 -3.57 -5.40 -16.41
C ALA A 7 -3.39 -6.26 -15.15
N LYS A 8 -2.84 -7.48 -15.28
CA LYS A 8 -2.53 -8.34 -14.11
C LYS A 8 -1.49 -7.70 -13.20
N VAL A 9 -0.46 -7.07 -13.76
CA VAL A 9 0.57 -6.37 -12.97
C VAL A 9 -0.03 -5.16 -12.24
N ARG A 10 -0.85 -4.36 -12.93
CA ARG A 10 -1.55 -3.21 -12.33
C ARG A 10 -2.44 -3.61 -11.15
N ALA A 11 -3.24 -4.66 -11.32
CA ALA A 11 -4.10 -5.16 -10.26
C ALA A 11 -3.32 -5.58 -8.99
N LYS A 12 -2.13 -6.19 -9.16
CA LYS A 12 -1.26 -6.55 -8.03
C LYS A 12 -0.69 -5.32 -7.32
N VAL A 13 -0.33 -4.27 -8.06
CA VAL A 13 0.23 -3.04 -7.50
C VAL A 13 -0.85 -2.16 -6.86
N GLU A 14 -2.02 -2.04 -7.48
CA GLU A 14 -3.13 -1.24 -6.96
C GLU A 14 -3.66 -1.75 -5.61
N HIS A 15 -3.56 -3.05 -5.36
CA HIS A 15 -4.04 -3.67 -4.13
C HIS A 15 -3.39 -3.09 -2.84
N PRO A 16 -2.06 -3.10 -2.66
CA PRO A 16 -1.42 -2.50 -1.48
C PRO A 16 -1.65 -0.99 -1.41
N PHE A 17 -1.68 -0.27 -2.54
CA PHE A 17 -2.01 1.16 -2.55
C PHE A 17 -3.44 1.44 -2.05
N ARG A 18 -4.40 0.57 -2.40
CA ARG A 18 -5.77 0.67 -1.89
C ARG A 18 -5.83 0.45 -0.38
N VAL A 19 -5.10 -0.53 0.14
CA VAL A 19 -5.01 -0.77 1.60
C VAL A 19 -4.45 0.47 2.31
N ILE A 20 -3.36 1.04 1.81
CA ILE A 20 -2.73 2.23 2.42
C ILE A 20 -3.66 3.46 2.36
N LYS A 21 -4.32 3.70 1.23
CA LYS A 21 -5.20 4.86 1.06
C LYS A 21 -6.52 4.73 1.82
N CYS A 22 -7.16 3.57 1.79
CA CYS A 22 -8.48 3.36 2.38
C CYS A 22 -8.43 2.93 3.85
N GLN A 23 -7.55 1.99 4.22
CA GLN A 23 -7.52 1.46 5.59
C GLN A 23 -6.72 2.34 6.55
N PHE A 24 -5.62 2.93 6.07
CA PHE A 24 -4.74 3.78 6.86
C PHE A 24 -4.93 5.29 6.60
N GLY A 25 -5.87 5.67 5.73
CA GLY A 25 -6.26 7.06 5.51
C GLY A 25 -5.19 7.93 4.85
N TYR A 26 -4.17 7.35 4.20
CA TYR A 26 -3.09 8.11 3.56
C TYR A 26 -3.53 8.69 2.20
N VAL A 27 -4.44 9.66 2.22
CA VAL A 27 -5.06 10.25 1.02
C VAL A 27 -4.27 11.45 0.48
N LYS A 28 -3.61 12.22 1.36
CA LYS A 28 -2.85 13.43 1.01
C LYS A 28 -1.43 13.38 1.57
N THR A 29 -0.45 13.57 0.69
CA THR A 29 0.96 13.77 1.07
C THR A 29 1.18 15.23 1.42
N ARG A 30 1.87 15.51 2.52
CA ARG A 30 2.27 16.88 2.86
C ARG A 30 3.50 17.25 2.05
N TYR A 31 3.57 18.45 1.46
CA TYR A 31 4.76 18.85 0.70
C TYR A 31 5.97 19.18 1.60
N ARG A 32 5.71 19.60 2.85
CA ARG A 32 6.77 19.89 3.83
C ARG A 32 7.22 18.61 4.55
N GLY A 33 8.52 18.48 4.80
CA GLY A 33 9.07 17.37 5.57
C GLY A 33 9.12 16.04 4.79
N LEU A 34 9.64 16.06 3.56
CA LEU A 34 9.75 14.91 2.67
C LEU A 34 10.37 13.66 3.33
N ALA A 35 11.39 13.83 4.17
CA ALA A 35 12.01 12.73 4.91
C ALA A 35 11.03 12.02 5.85
N LYS A 36 10.19 12.79 6.56
CA LYS A 36 9.17 12.26 7.47
C LYS A 36 8.06 11.53 6.70
N ASN A 37 7.64 12.07 5.56
CA ASN A 37 6.66 11.41 4.70
C ASN A 37 7.18 10.07 4.17
N ARG A 38 8.45 10.02 3.76
CA ARG A 38 9.08 8.79 3.28
C ARG A 38 9.11 7.73 4.39
N ALA A 39 9.53 8.10 5.59
CA ALA A 39 9.53 7.20 6.76
C ALA A 39 8.12 6.70 7.10
N GLN A 40 7.11 7.58 7.07
CA GLN A 40 5.72 7.22 7.27
C GLN A 40 5.22 6.24 6.21
N LEU A 41 5.54 6.48 4.93
CA LEU A 41 5.14 5.63 3.83
C LEU A 41 5.75 4.22 3.96
N PHE A 42 7.05 4.10 4.29
CA PHE A 42 7.67 2.80 4.57
C PHE A 42 6.99 2.06 5.71
N THR A 43 6.68 2.77 6.80
CA THR A 43 6.00 2.20 7.96
C THR A 43 4.59 1.69 7.57
N LEU A 44 3.84 2.47 6.79
CA LEU A 44 2.52 2.09 6.29
C LEU A 44 2.55 0.89 5.36
N PHE A 45 3.59 0.75 4.54
CA PHE A 45 3.79 -0.45 3.70
C PHE A 45 4.08 -1.70 4.55
N ALA A 46 4.91 -1.58 5.59
CA ALA A 46 5.16 -2.68 6.53
C ALA A 46 3.88 -3.12 7.25
N LEU A 47 3.10 -2.15 7.75
CA LEU A 47 1.80 -2.42 8.38
C LEU A 47 0.76 -2.97 7.39
N GLY A 48 0.78 -2.50 6.14
CA GLY A 48 -0.08 -3.02 5.07
C GLY A 48 0.19 -4.50 4.79
N ASN A 49 1.46 -4.91 4.76
CA ASN A 49 1.83 -6.32 4.62
C ASN A 49 1.32 -7.15 5.82
N LEU A 50 1.50 -6.65 7.05
CA LEU A 50 0.99 -7.32 8.24
C LEU A 50 -0.54 -7.45 8.23
N PHE A 51 -1.25 -6.38 7.82
CA PHE A 51 -2.70 -6.36 7.70
C PHE A 51 -3.22 -7.40 6.69
N LEU A 52 -2.52 -7.61 5.58
CA LEU A 52 -2.88 -8.64 4.60
C LEU A 52 -2.71 -10.06 5.17
N VAL A 53 -1.69 -10.27 6.01
CA VAL A 53 -1.40 -11.58 6.63
C VAL A 53 -2.20 -11.80 7.91
N ARG A 54 -2.95 -10.79 8.42
CA ARG A 54 -3.69 -10.85 9.70
C ARG A 54 -4.54 -12.11 9.89
N ARG A 55 -5.19 -12.62 8.82
CA ARG A 55 -6.04 -13.83 8.91
C ARG A 55 -5.23 -15.09 9.20
N LYS A 56 -3.96 -15.13 8.79
CA LYS A 56 -3.04 -16.24 9.08
C LYS A 56 -2.42 -16.13 10.47
N LEU A 57 -2.35 -14.93 11.04
CA LEU A 57 -1.75 -14.66 12.36
C LEU A 57 -2.76 -14.76 13.51
N MET A 58 -4.06 -14.67 13.20
CA MET A 58 -5.15 -14.88 14.17
C MET A 58 -5.67 -16.33 14.20
N ALA A 59 -4.97 -17.25 13.52
CA ALA A 59 -5.20 -18.69 13.58
C ALA A 59 -4.26 -19.30 14.62
#